data_AF-A0A260SEI1-F1
#
_entry.id   AF-A0A260SEI1-F1
#
_cell.length_a   1.000
_cell.length_b   1.000
_cell.length_c   1.000
_cell.angle_alpha   90.00
_cell.angle_beta   90.00
_cell.angle_gamma   90.00
#
_symmetry.space_group_name_H-M   'P 1'
#
loop_
_entity.id
_entity.type
_entity.pdbx_description
1 polymer ?
#
loop_
_entity_poly.entity_id
_entity_poly.type
_entity_poly.pdbx_seq_one_letter_code
_entity_poly.pdbx_strand_id
1 'polypeptide(L)'
;MRSLVLSTKALVVSVAALLMLLVAAPIASAHSQVTGYSPADGSSLDSSPATASVSFNEVPQSQFATLNVVGPDGNIWSKGDARIEGQSVVVDVGELGPIGEYTLAYRITSADGHPVSGTATFTLTQEGSGTPGAPADASGTSEESEGSFLGGYGNIALIAVAVLAFAGALGFALRKPKAPNKTKTGK
;
A
#
# COMPACT_ATOMS: atom_id res chain seq x y z
N MET A 1 50.19 -3.41 -18.64
CA MET A 1 48.76 -3.69 -18.41
C MET A 1 48.65 -4.54 -17.14
N ARG A 2 48.22 -3.97 -16.01
CA ARG A 2 48.08 -4.72 -14.75
C ARG A 2 46.77 -5.48 -14.80
N SER A 3 46.84 -6.81 -14.92
CA SER A 3 45.65 -7.67 -14.88
C SER A 3 44.98 -7.52 -13.52
N LEU A 4 43.77 -6.97 -13.51
CA LEU A 4 42.92 -6.89 -12.34
C LEU A 4 42.40 -8.30 -12.04
N VAL A 5 43.23 -9.14 -11.42
CA VAL A 5 42.80 -10.46 -10.96
C VAL A 5 41.99 -10.21 -9.68
N LEU A 6 40.68 -9.99 -9.84
CA LEU A 6 39.79 -9.98 -8.68
C LEU A 6 39.94 -11.34 -8.00
N SER A 7 40.48 -11.34 -6.78
CA SER A 7 40.49 -12.53 -5.94
C SER A 7 39.06 -13.07 -5.87
N THR A 8 38.87 -14.39 -5.97
CA THR A 8 37.56 -15.04 -5.82
C THR A 8 36.84 -14.56 -4.56
N LYS A 9 37.59 -14.21 -3.50
CA LYS A 9 37.05 -13.61 -2.27
C LYS A 9 36.43 -12.23 -2.49
N ALA A 10 37.06 -11.37 -3.28
CA ALA A 10 36.53 -10.06 -3.63
C ALA A 10 35.24 -10.20 -4.46
N LEU A 11 35.21 -11.12 -5.42
CA LEU A 11 34.01 -11.41 -6.21
C LEU A 11 32.84 -11.90 -5.32
N VAL A 12 33.11 -12.81 -4.39
CA VAL A 12 32.12 -13.34 -3.43
C VAL A 12 31.56 -12.24 -2.53
N VAL A 13 32.41 -11.36 -2.00
CA VAL A 13 31.98 -10.23 -1.15
C VAL A 13 31.14 -9.23 -1.96
N SER A 14 31.55 -8.92 -3.20
CA SER A 14 30.78 -8.03 -4.07
C SER A 14 29.40 -8.59 -4.42
N VAL A 15 29.30 -9.89 -4.72
CA VAL A 15 28.02 -10.56 -4.99
C VAL A 15 27.15 -10.60 -3.74
N ALA A 16 27.71 -10.92 -2.58
CA ALA A 16 26.98 -10.92 -1.30
C ALA A 16 26.46 -9.53 -0.94
N ALA A 17 27.26 -8.48 -1.16
CA ALA A 17 26.84 -7.10 -0.96
C ALA A 17 25.70 -6.72 -1.91
N LEU A 18 25.79 -7.07 -3.20
CA LEU A 18 24.71 -6.82 -4.16
C LEU A 18 23.41 -7.51 -3.74
N LEU A 19 23.48 -8.76 -3.31
CA LEU A 19 22.31 -9.52 -2.85
C LEU A 19 21.69 -8.91 -1.59
N MET A 20 22.49 -8.40 -0.66
CA MET A 20 21.98 -7.68 0.51
C MET A 20 21.27 -6.37 0.11
N LEU A 21 21.77 -5.65 -0.90
CA LEU A 21 21.08 -4.46 -1.42
C LEU A 21 19.73 -4.80 -2.08
N LEU A 22 19.63 -5.94 -2.79
CA LEU A 22 18.39 -6.40 -3.41
C LEU A 22 17.32 -6.79 -2.37
N VAL A 23 17.72 -7.34 -1.22
CA VAL A 23 16.80 -7.70 -0.12
C VAL A 23 16.38 -6.47 0.68
N ALA A 24 17.22 -5.44 0.75
CA ALA A 24 16.94 -4.20 1.48
C ALA A 24 16.15 -3.16 0.65
N ALA A 25 15.83 -3.44 -0.62
CA ALA A 25 15.04 -2.54 -1.43
C ALA A 25 13.62 -2.43 -0.85
N PRO A 26 13.15 -1.22 -0.47
CA PRO A 26 11.79 -1.05 0.00
C PRO A 26 10.82 -1.48 -1.10
N ILE A 27 9.82 -2.27 -0.74
CA ILE A 27 8.70 -2.57 -1.62
C ILE A 27 8.01 -1.21 -1.86
N ALA A 28 8.12 -0.68 -3.07
CA ALA A 28 7.42 0.55 -3.41
C ALA A 28 5.91 0.28 -3.30
N SER A 29 5.23 0.99 -2.41
CA SER A 29 3.76 0.94 -2.34
C SER A 29 3.23 1.70 -3.55
N ALA A 30 2.67 0.96 -4.51
CA ALA A 30 2.09 1.51 -5.74
C ALA A 30 0.62 1.94 -5.57
N HIS A 31 0.02 1.66 -4.41
CA HIS A 31 -1.37 2.01 -4.13
C HIS A 31 -1.46 3.44 -3.60
N SER A 32 -2.55 4.12 -3.95
CA SER A 32 -2.86 5.43 -3.43
C SER A 32 -3.14 5.35 -1.93
N GLN A 33 -2.45 6.19 -1.16
CA GLN A 33 -2.58 6.32 0.29
C GLN A 33 -3.26 7.64 0.62
N VAL A 34 -4.23 7.60 1.53
CA VAL A 34 -4.90 8.81 2.00
C VAL A 34 -3.90 9.69 2.76
N THR A 35 -3.86 10.97 2.40
CA THR A 35 -3.06 12.01 3.04
C THR A 35 -3.91 13.00 3.84
N GLY A 36 -5.22 13.03 3.62
CA GLY A 36 -6.13 13.85 4.42
C GLY A 36 -7.60 13.78 3.98
N TYR A 37 -8.45 14.30 4.86
CA TYR A 37 -9.89 14.43 4.67
C TYR A 37 -10.31 15.89 4.86
N SER A 38 -11.31 16.33 4.11
CA SER A 38 -12.03 17.57 4.38
C SER A 38 -13.54 17.30 4.25
N PRO A 39 -14.35 17.41 5.32
CA PRO A 39 -13.97 17.71 6.70
C PRO A 39 -12.93 16.72 7.27
N ALA A 40 -12.18 17.15 8.29
CA ALA A 40 -11.17 16.29 8.91
C ALA A 40 -11.84 15.10 9.61
N ASP A 41 -11.18 13.94 9.59
CA ASP A 41 -11.71 12.73 10.23
C ASP A 41 -11.88 12.93 11.75
N GLY A 42 -13.06 12.57 12.26
CA GLY A 42 -13.49 12.78 13.63
C GLY A 42 -13.79 14.25 14.00
N SER A 43 -13.81 15.19 13.05
CA SER A 43 -14.09 16.60 13.35
C SER A 43 -15.56 16.87 13.65
N SER A 44 -15.83 17.96 14.37
CA SER A 44 -17.19 18.47 14.63
C SER A 44 -17.41 19.77 13.89
N LEU A 45 -18.56 19.89 13.22
CA LEU A 45 -18.98 21.06 12.48
C LEU A 45 -20.27 21.63 13.07
N ASP A 46 -20.38 22.95 13.10
CA ASP A 46 -21.61 23.67 13.47
C ASP A 46 -22.51 23.98 12.27
N SER A 47 -22.00 23.74 11.05
CA SER A 47 -22.64 24.09 9.79
C SER A 47 -22.25 23.09 8.70
N SER A 48 -23.05 23.03 7.64
CA SER A 48 -22.82 22.12 6.52
C SER A 48 -21.60 22.55 5.70
N PRO A 49 -20.65 21.65 5.40
CA PRO A 49 -19.58 21.96 4.46
C PRO A 49 -20.15 22.08 3.04
N ALA A 50 -19.58 22.95 2.20
CA ALA A 50 -19.99 23.05 0.80
C ALA A 50 -19.56 21.83 -0.04
N THR A 51 -18.47 21.17 0.37
CA THR A 51 -17.87 20.03 -0.32
C THR A 51 -17.28 19.06 0.69
N ALA A 52 -17.20 17.79 0.33
CA ALA A 52 -16.37 16.79 1.00
C ALA A 52 -15.27 16.30 0.06
N SER A 53 -14.10 15.97 0.60
CA SER A 53 -12.98 15.46 -0.19
C SER A 53 -12.07 14.51 0.58
N VAL A 54 -11.43 13.62 -0.17
CA VAL A 54 -10.35 12.73 0.30
C VAL A 54 -9.14 12.99 -0.57
N SER A 55 -8.00 13.29 0.05
CA SER A 55 -6.73 13.57 -0.62
C SER A 55 -5.81 12.37 -0.54
N PHE A 56 -5.07 12.12 -1.61
CA PHE A 56 -4.13 11.02 -1.74
C PHE A 56 -2.70 11.54 -1.94
N ASN A 57 -1.73 10.63 -1.89
CA ASN A 57 -0.31 10.90 -2.14
C ASN A 57 0.06 10.94 -3.64
N GLU A 58 -0.89 10.65 -4.51
CA GLU A 58 -0.76 10.67 -5.97
C GLU A 58 -2.12 10.97 -6.61
N VAL A 59 -2.14 11.19 -7.93
CA VAL A 59 -3.38 11.45 -8.68
C VAL A 59 -4.07 10.11 -9.00
N PRO A 60 -5.30 9.86 -8.48
CA PRO A 60 -6.06 8.67 -8.86
C PRO A 60 -6.48 8.71 -10.33
N GLN A 61 -6.81 7.55 -10.88
CA GLN A 61 -7.49 7.46 -12.18
C GLN A 61 -8.85 8.16 -12.10
N SER A 62 -9.21 8.88 -13.17
CA SER A 62 -10.43 9.70 -13.19
C SER A 62 -11.72 8.90 -13.32
N GLN A 63 -11.64 7.66 -13.80
CA GLN A 63 -12.81 6.80 -14.01
C GLN A 63 -13.18 6.07 -12.72
N PHE A 64 -14.48 5.88 -12.50
CA PHE A 64 -15.04 5.08 -11.39
C PHE A 64 -14.74 5.62 -9.98
N ALA A 65 -14.29 6.87 -9.85
CA ALA A 65 -14.17 7.52 -8.56
C ALA A 65 -15.57 7.79 -7.96
N THR A 66 -15.77 7.37 -6.72
CA THR A 66 -16.97 7.66 -5.94
C THR A 66 -16.59 8.24 -4.60
N LEU A 67 -17.38 9.19 -4.13
CA LEU A 67 -17.33 9.74 -2.79
C LEU A 67 -18.75 10.13 -2.41
N ASN A 68 -19.27 9.51 -1.37
CA ASN A 68 -20.58 9.80 -0.81
C ASN A 68 -20.45 10.30 0.62
N VAL A 69 -21.33 11.24 0.99
CA VAL A 69 -21.54 11.62 2.40
C VAL A 69 -22.84 10.98 2.85
N VAL A 70 -22.78 10.08 3.82
CA VAL A 70 -23.95 9.35 4.35
C VAL A 70 -24.27 9.88 5.73
N GLY A 71 -25.53 10.24 5.98
CA GLY A 71 -25.97 10.82 7.24
C GLY A 71 -26.31 9.77 8.30
N PRO A 72 -26.62 10.21 9.53
CA PRO A 72 -27.02 9.31 10.63
C PRO A 72 -28.37 8.63 10.38
N ASP A 73 -29.13 9.12 9.40
CA ASP A 73 -30.39 8.55 8.89
C ASP A 73 -30.18 7.47 7.82
N GLY A 74 -28.92 7.20 7.41
CA GLY A 74 -28.57 6.23 6.38
C GLY A 74 -28.79 6.71 4.95
N ASN A 75 -29.13 7.99 4.74
CA ASN A 75 -29.34 8.55 3.41
C ASN A 75 -28.09 9.26 2.88
N ILE A 76 -28.04 9.46 1.56
CA ILE A 76 -26.95 10.18 0.88
C ILE A 76 -27.20 11.70 0.96
N TRP A 77 -26.22 12.44 1.47
CA TRP A 77 -26.23 13.90 1.62
C TRP A 77 -25.27 14.62 0.66
N SER A 78 -24.37 13.89 0.00
CA SER A 78 -23.63 14.39 -1.15
C SER A 78 -24.54 14.62 -2.35
N LYS A 79 -24.14 15.54 -3.24
CA LYS A 79 -24.90 15.96 -4.41
C LYS A 79 -24.06 15.77 -5.68
N GLY A 80 -24.69 15.20 -6.69
CA GLY A 80 -24.04 14.91 -7.96
C GLY A 80 -22.99 13.80 -7.86
N ASP A 81 -22.18 13.70 -8.90
CA ASP A 81 -21.10 12.71 -8.99
C ASP A 81 -19.80 13.24 -8.39
N ALA A 82 -19.01 12.33 -7.83
CA ALA A 82 -17.66 12.65 -7.38
C ALA A 82 -16.74 12.97 -8.58
N ARG A 83 -15.79 13.88 -8.35
CA ARG A 83 -14.83 14.34 -9.35
C ARG A 83 -13.41 14.29 -8.81
N ILE A 84 -12.44 14.03 -9.69
CA ILE A 84 -11.02 14.11 -9.36
C ILE A 84 -10.53 15.55 -9.59
N GLU A 85 -9.96 16.16 -8.55
CA GLU A 85 -9.32 17.47 -8.57
C GLU A 85 -7.88 17.31 -8.08
N GLY A 86 -6.93 17.19 -9.01
CA GLY A 86 -5.54 16.91 -8.67
C GLY A 86 -5.41 15.55 -7.97
N GLN A 87 -4.92 15.56 -6.72
CA GLN A 87 -4.73 14.34 -5.92
C GLN A 87 -5.93 14.03 -5.02
N SER A 88 -7.08 14.65 -5.26
CA SER A 88 -8.24 14.53 -4.39
C SER A 88 -9.47 14.05 -5.16
N VAL A 89 -10.28 13.21 -4.52
CA VAL A 89 -11.67 12.98 -4.93
C VAL A 89 -12.55 13.93 -4.13
N VAL A 90 -13.44 14.64 -4.83
CA VAL A 90 -14.27 15.72 -4.28
C VAL A 90 -15.72 15.47 -4.66
N VAL A 91 -16.66 15.77 -3.75
CA VAL A 91 -18.09 15.79 -4.03
C VAL A 91 -18.72 17.03 -3.41
N ASP A 92 -19.73 17.59 -4.07
CA ASP A 92 -20.49 18.69 -3.52
C ASP A 92 -21.42 18.17 -2.39
N VAL A 93 -21.59 18.97 -1.35
CA VAL A 93 -22.44 18.63 -0.19
C VAL A 93 -23.53 19.68 -0.09
N GLY A 94 -24.79 19.23 -0.03
CA GLY A 94 -25.91 20.12 0.18
C GLY A 94 -25.97 20.60 1.63
N GLU A 95 -26.94 21.44 1.96
CA GLU A 95 -27.30 21.62 3.37
C GLU A 95 -27.59 20.24 3.98
N LEU A 96 -27.00 19.97 5.13
CA LEU A 96 -27.21 18.76 5.91
C LEU A 96 -28.51 18.89 6.73
N GLY A 97 -28.94 17.81 7.37
CA GLY A 97 -30.19 17.78 8.13
C GLY A 97 -29.94 17.38 9.58
N PRO A 98 -30.12 16.11 9.96
CA PRO A 98 -30.04 15.69 11.34
C PRO A 98 -28.66 15.96 11.96
N ILE A 99 -28.66 16.32 13.24
CA ILE A 99 -27.45 16.25 14.06
C ILE A 99 -26.93 14.80 14.14
N GLY A 100 -25.62 14.64 14.25
CA GLY A 100 -25.00 13.34 14.42
C GLY A 100 -23.83 13.10 13.48
N GLU A 101 -23.40 11.85 13.44
CA GLU A 101 -22.25 11.41 12.65
C GLU A 101 -22.63 11.24 11.18
N TYR A 102 -21.81 11.81 10.31
CA TYR A 102 -21.83 11.65 8.87
C TYR A 102 -20.57 10.91 8.44
N THR A 103 -20.74 9.97 7.50
CA THR A 103 -19.66 9.12 6.98
C THR A 103 -19.32 9.52 5.55
N LEU A 104 -18.07 9.88 5.31
CA LEU A 104 -17.48 9.94 3.98
C LEU A 104 -17.14 8.51 3.58
N ALA A 105 -17.72 8.00 2.49
CA ALA A 105 -17.40 6.70 1.92
C ALA A 105 -16.87 6.88 0.50
N TYR A 106 -15.63 6.46 0.24
CA TYR A 106 -14.99 6.63 -1.06
C TYR A 106 -14.54 5.31 -1.68
N ARG A 107 -14.47 5.31 -3.01
CA ARG A 107 -13.79 4.30 -3.81
C ARG A 107 -13.11 4.98 -4.98
N ILE A 108 -11.83 4.73 -5.18
CA ILE A 108 -11.04 5.23 -6.31
C ILE A 108 -10.28 4.09 -6.97
N THR A 109 -9.71 4.35 -8.14
CA THR A 109 -8.70 3.50 -8.75
C THR A 109 -7.36 4.21 -8.67
N SER A 110 -6.39 3.60 -8.00
CA SER A 110 -5.04 4.14 -7.85
C SER A 110 -4.35 4.29 -9.21
N ALA A 111 -3.24 5.03 -9.27
CA ALA A 111 -2.49 5.20 -10.50
C ALA A 111 -1.98 3.87 -11.09
N ASP A 112 -1.73 2.87 -10.23
CA ASP A 112 -1.33 1.51 -10.58
C ASP A 112 -2.48 0.59 -11.05
N GLY A 113 -3.71 1.08 -11.04
CA GLY A 113 -4.90 0.37 -11.51
C GLY A 113 -5.67 -0.42 -10.43
N HIS A 114 -5.20 -0.46 -9.19
CA HIS A 114 -5.92 -1.17 -8.12
C HIS A 114 -7.02 -0.30 -7.49
N PRO A 115 -8.20 -0.88 -7.17
CA PRO A 115 -9.22 -0.17 -6.42
C PRO A 115 -8.77 0.07 -4.97
N VAL A 116 -9.03 1.27 -4.45
CA VAL A 116 -8.84 1.62 -3.03
C VAL A 116 -10.14 2.22 -2.53
N SER A 117 -10.59 1.77 -1.37
CA SER A 117 -11.80 2.25 -0.72
C SER A 117 -11.57 2.46 0.76
N GLY A 118 -12.34 3.36 1.36
CA GLY A 118 -12.29 3.60 2.79
C GLY A 118 -13.40 4.53 3.25
N THR A 119 -13.39 4.79 4.55
CA THR A 119 -14.33 5.69 5.21
C THR A 119 -13.63 6.63 6.17
N ALA A 120 -14.25 7.79 6.41
CA ALA A 120 -13.91 8.73 7.48
C ALA A 120 -15.21 9.35 8.01
N THR A 121 -15.20 9.90 9.22
CA THR A 121 -16.41 10.48 9.82
C THR A 121 -16.24 11.94 10.20
N PHE A 122 -17.35 12.68 10.28
CA PHE A 122 -17.43 13.97 10.95
C PHE A 122 -18.79 14.10 11.61
N THR A 123 -18.90 14.94 12.65
CA THR A 123 -20.15 15.14 13.39
C THR A 123 -20.74 16.52 13.09
N LEU A 124 -22.02 16.57 12.71
CA LEU A 124 -22.77 17.81 12.68
C LEU A 124 -23.41 18.07 14.05
N THR A 125 -23.18 19.26 14.60
CA THR A 125 -23.60 19.62 15.97
C THR A 125 -24.83 20.52 16.02
N GLN A 126 -25.27 21.04 14.88
CA GLN A 126 -26.50 21.83 14.75
C GLN A 126 -27.38 21.25 13.66
N GLU A 127 -28.69 21.20 13.91
CA GLU A 127 -29.65 20.68 12.96
C GLU A 127 -29.76 21.63 11.76
N GLY A 128 -29.63 21.08 10.56
CA GLY A 128 -29.88 21.78 9.30
C GLY A 128 -31.25 21.45 8.73
N SER A 129 -31.63 22.17 7.67
CA SER A 129 -32.93 22.02 6.99
C SER A 129 -32.83 21.36 5.62
N GLY A 130 -31.69 20.76 5.32
CA GLY A 130 -31.44 20.11 4.05
C GLY A 130 -32.32 18.89 3.79
N THR A 131 -32.39 18.49 2.52
CA THR A 131 -33.13 17.31 2.09
C THR A 131 -32.15 16.20 1.66
N PRO A 132 -32.26 14.99 2.23
CA PRO A 132 -31.42 13.86 1.84
C PRO A 132 -31.75 13.39 0.42
N GLY A 133 -30.80 12.68 -0.18
CA GLY A 133 -31.00 11.87 -1.38
C GLY A 133 -31.59 10.50 -1.04
N ALA A 134 -31.36 9.54 -1.93
CA ALA A 134 -31.78 8.16 -1.72
C ALA A 134 -31.04 7.51 -0.53
N PRO A 135 -31.60 6.43 0.06
CA PRO A 135 -30.88 5.59 1.01
C PRO A 135 -29.55 5.09 0.42
N ALA A 136 -28.52 5.01 1.25
CA ALA A 136 -27.25 4.41 0.85
C ALA A 136 -27.41 2.88 0.77
N ASP A 137 -27.12 2.28 -0.39
CA ASP A 137 -27.11 0.82 -0.54
C ASP A 137 -25.91 0.22 0.22
N ALA A 138 -26.20 -0.61 1.23
CA ALA A 138 -25.18 -1.24 2.09
C ALA A 138 -24.39 -2.40 1.45
N SER A 139 -24.36 -2.51 0.11
CA SER A 139 -23.64 -3.58 -0.59
C SER A 139 -22.22 -3.15 -0.95
N GLY A 140 -21.37 -3.02 0.06
CA GLY A 140 -19.93 -2.91 -0.09
C GLY A 140 -19.25 -4.05 0.65
N THR A 141 -19.17 -5.23 0.03
CA THR A 141 -18.26 -6.28 0.50
C THR A 141 -16.86 -5.69 0.49
N SER A 142 -16.31 -5.47 1.69
CA SER A 142 -14.89 -5.33 1.90
C SER A 142 -14.25 -6.63 1.44
N GLU A 143 -13.82 -6.67 0.19
CA GLU A 143 -12.78 -7.63 -0.20
C GLU A 143 -11.51 -7.13 0.46
N GLU A 144 -11.38 -7.46 1.75
CA GLU A 144 -10.10 -7.56 2.40
C GLU A 144 -9.34 -8.60 1.58
N SER A 145 -8.59 -8.13 0.59
CA SER A 145 -7.71 -8.95 -0.19
C SER A 145 -6.63 -9.41 0.77
N GLU A 146 -6.93 -10.45 1.55
CA GLU A 146 -5.97 -11.18 2.36
C GLU A 146 -4.82 -11.52 1.42
N GLY A 147 -3.76 -10.73 1.54
CA GLY A 147 -2.54 -10.91 0.81
C GLY A 147 -2.17 -12.37 0.95
N SER A 148 -2.24 -13.07 -0.18
CA SER A 148 -1.90 -14.48 -0.36
C SER A 148 -0.96 -14.95 0.74
N PHE A 149 -1.39 -15.93 1.53
CA PHE A 149 -0.61 -16.58 2.60
C PHE A 149 0.79 -17.06 2.12
N LEU A 150 1.03 -17.07 0.80
CA LEU A 150 2.29 -17.41 0.13
C LEU A 150 3.19 -16.19 -0.18
N GLY A 151 2.70 -14.95 -0.15
CA GLY A 151 3.45 -13.73 -0.50
C GLY A 151 4.47 -13.29 0.56
N GLY A 152 4.19 -13.57 1.83
CA GLY A 152 5.12 -13.31 2.94
C GLY A 152 6.17 -14.42 3.11
N TYR A 153 5.75 -15.70 3.06
CA TYR A 153 6.61 -16.85 3.35
C TYR A 153 7.32 -17.47 2.14
N GLY A 154 6.79 -17.30 0.93
CA GLY A 154 7.44 -17.80 -0.29
C GLY A 154 8.80 -17.15 -0.52
N ASN A 155 8.90 -15.86 -0.23
CA ASN A 155 10.15 -15.10 -0.36
C ASN A 155 11.19 -15.54 0.67
N ILE A 156 10.81 -15.75 1.94
CA ILE A 156 11.75 -16.26 2.97
C ILE A 156 12.16 -17.71 2.73
N ALA A 157 11.28 -18.56 2.19
CA ALA A 157 11.67 -19.92 1.80
C ALA A 157 12.69 -19.92 0.65
N LEU A 158 12.49 -19.08 -0.38
CA LEU A 158 13.46 -18.93 -1.47
C LEU A 158 14.79 -18.31 -0.99
N ILE A 159 14.73 -17.31 -0.11
CA ILE A 159 15.92 -16.71 0.50
C ILE A 159 16.69 -17.75 1.33
N ALA A 160 16.00 -18.55 2.15
CA ALA A 160 16.65 -19.59 2.96
C ALA A 160 17.34 -20.65 2.07
N VAL A 161 16.69 -21.08 0.99
CA VAL A 161 17.28 -22.01 0.02
C VAL A 161 18.50 -21.40 -0.68
N ALA A 162 18.41 -20.14 -1.09
CA ALA A 162 19.51 -19.42 -1.73
C ALA A 162 20.72 -19.25 -0.79
N VAL A 163 20.48 -18.91 0.48
CA VAL A 163 21.53 -18.78 1.51
C VAL A 163 22.20 -20.12 1.79
N LEU A 164 21.43 -21.21 1.91
CA LEU A 164 21.98 -22.55 2.14
C LEU A 164 22.80 -23.05 0.94
N ALA A 165 22.31 -22.84 -0.29
CA ALA A 165 23.04 -23.17 -1.50
C ALA A 165 24.36 -22.39 -1.60
N PHE A 166 24.32 -21.10 -1.27
CA PHE A 166 25.51 -20.23 -1.25
C PHE A 166 26.53 -20.65 -0.18
N ALA A 167 26.08 -20.95 1.04
CA ALA A 167 26.95 -21.45 2.11
C ALA A 167 27.62 -22.77 1.73
N GLY A 168 26.88 -23.69 1.08
CA GLY A 168 27.40 -24.94 0.55
C GLY A 168 28.47 -24.73 -0.53
N ALA A 169 28.21 -23.85 -1.50
CA ALA A 169 29.15 -23.51 -2.55
C ALA A 169 30.43 -22.85 -2.00
N LEU A 170 30.29 -21.96 -1.01
CA LEU A 170 31.42 -21.29 -0.36
C LEU A 170 32.28 -22.28 0.46
N GLY A 171 31.64 -23.18 1.20
CA GLY A 171 32.33 -24.25 1.93
C GLY A 171 33.10 -25.19 1.00
N PHE A 172 32.53 -25.53 -0.17
CA PHE A 172 33.20 -26.33 -1.18
C PHE A 172 34.40 -25.60 -1.80
N ALA A 173 34.23 -24.33 -2.17
CA ALA A 173 35.29 -23.52 -2.79
C ALA A 173 36.47 -23.23 -1.84
N LEU A 174 36.22 -23.15 -0.53
CA LEU A 174 37.25 -22.91 0.49
C LEU A 174 37.90 -24.18 1.03
N ARG A 175 37.44 -25.37 0.61
CA ARG A 175 38.00 -26.64 1.06
C ARG A 175 39.42 -26.79 0.55
N LYS A 176 40.41 -26.80 1.46
CA LYS A 176 41.80 -27.07 1.11
C LYS A 176 41.94 -28.47 0.50
N PRO A 177 42.66 -28.63 -0.64
CA PRO A 177 42.89 -29.95 -1.22
C PRO A 177 43.72 -30.82 -0.27
N LYS A 178 43.36 -32.09 -0.16
CA LYS A 178 44.06 -33.06 0.68
C LYS A 178 45.45 -33.30 0.06
N ALA A 179 46.51 -33.07 0.83
CA ALA A 179 47.87 -33.27 0.34
C ALA A 179 48.06 -34.74 -0.07
N PRO A 180 48.69 -35.01 -1.22
CA PRO A 180 48.93 -36.37 -1.67
C PRO A 180 49.84 -37.09 -0.66
N ASN A 181 49.41 -38.27 -0.23
CA ASN A 181 50.13 -39.08 0.73
C ASN A 181 51.44 -39.55 0.07
N LYS A 182 52.59 -39.06 0.55
CA LYS A 182 53.89 -39.54 0.06
C LYS A 182 54.04 -41.00 0.46
N THR A 183 53.74 -41.91 -0.46
CA THR A 183 54.10 -43.32 -0.32
C THR A 183 55.63 -43.37 -0.21
N LYS A 184 56.13 -43.81 0.95
CA LYS A 184 57.52 -44.21 1.12
C LYS A 184 57.80 -45.37 0.16
N THR A 185 58.35 -45.08 -1.00
CA THR A 185 59.01 -46.09 -1.83
C THR A 185 60.37 -46.32 -1.19
N GLY A 186 60.54 -47.48 -0.56
CA GLY A 186 61.81 -47.88 0.02
C GLY A 186 62.83 -48.20 -1.07
N LYS A 187 64.08 -47.80 -0.83
CA LYS A 187 65.25 -48.68 -0.88
C LYS A 187 66.40 -48.03 -0.12
#